data_AF-A0A842S6B4-F1
#
_entry.id   AF-A0A842S6B4-F1
#
_cell.length_a   1.000
_cell.length_b   1.000
_cell.length_c   1.000
_cell.angle_alpha   90.00
_cell.angle_beta   90.00
_cell.angle_gamma   90.00
#
_symmetry.space_group_name_H-M   'P 1'
#
loop_
_entity.id
_entity.type
_entity.pdbx_description
1 polymer ?
#
loop_
_entity_poly.entity_id
_entity_poly.type
_entity_poly.pdbx_seq_one_letter_code
_entity_poly.pdbx_strand_id
1 'polypeptide(L)'
;MYKKKYIRLLLILTIVSIIEFVVIYEYNNKNNDIIDNNPKNVILKQRSKFNIDPFFIDDLDPNYNWEKFVYENPWVNGSGTKEDPYIIKNAKINCIRSILGISIFNSQKYVIIQDCELYTAKF
;
A
#
# COMPACT_ATOMS: atom_id res chain seq x y z
N MET A 1 62.30 3.44 -10.34
CA MET A 1 61.50 3.37 -11.58
C MET A 1 60.26 2.46 -11.49
N TYR A 2 60.25 1.43 -10.62
CA TYR A 2 59.15 0.44 -10.52
C TYR A 2 57.83 0.96 -9.92
N LYS A 3 57.86 1.90 -8.95
CA LYS A 3 56.65 2.43 -8.27
C LYS A 3 55.61 3.06 -9.21
N LYS A 4 56.04 3.74 -10.28
CA LYS A 4 55.12 4.36 -11.27
C LYS A 4 54.36 3.34 -12.11
N LYS A 5 54.93 2.16 -12.35
CA LYS A 5 54.25 1.06 -13.07
C LYS A 5 53.16 0.43 -12.21
N TYR A 6 53.42 0.22 -10.91
CA TYR A 6 52.43 -0.30 -9.96
C TYR A 6 51.26 0.67 -9.73
N ILE A 7 51.52 1.98 -9.65
CA ILE A 7 50.46 2.98 -9.52
C ILE A 7 49.54 2.97 -10.75
N ARG A 8 50.09 2.87 -11.96
CA ARG A 8 49.28 2.76 -13.19
C ARG A 8 48.44 1.48 -13.21
N LEU A 9 49.02 0.36 -12.78
CA LEU A 9 48.29 -0.91 -12.69
C LEU A 9 47.14 -0.83 -11.68
N LEU A 10 47.36 -0.22 -10.52
CA LEU A 10 46.32 -0.01 -9.51
C LEU A 10 45.18 0.87 -10.04
N LEU A 11 45.50 1.95 -10.75
CA LEU A 11 44.47 2.81 -11.35
C LEU A 11 43.62 2.05 -12.37
N ILE A 12 44.23 1.19 -13.19
CA ILE A 12 43.49 0.36 -14.16
C ILE A 12 42.55 -0.61 -13.42
N LEU A 13 43.03 -1.28 -12.38
CA LEU A 13 42.21 -2.21 -11.59
C LEU A 13 41.03 -1.52 -10.91
N THR A 14 41.23 -0.29 -10.39
CA THR A 14 40.12 0.49 -9.82
C THR A 14 39.08 0.87 -10.86
N ILE A 15 39.50 1.23 -12.08
CA ILE A 15 38.56 1.59 -13.16
C ILE A 15 37.75 0.36 -13.60
N VAL A 16 38.40 -0.81 -13.73
CA VAL A 16 37.73 -2.06 -14.09
C VAL A 16 36.67 -2.42 -13.05
N SER A 17 36.99 -2.33 -11.76
CA SER A 17 36.04 -2.61 -10.68
C SER A 17 34.83 -1.66 -10.69
N ILE A 18 35.03 -0.37 -11.01
CA ILE A 18 33.92 0.59 -11.12
C ILE A 18 33.00 0.24 -12.30
N ILE A 19 33.57 -0.17 -13.44
CA ILE A 19 32.78 -0.56 -14.62
C ILE A 19 31.91 -1.78 -14.31
N GLU A 20 32.46 -2.79 -13.63
CA GLU A 20 31.70 -3.97 -13.21
C GLU A 20 30.52 -3.58 -12.30
N PHE A 21 30.76 -2.68 -11.33
CA PHE A 21 29.72 -2.21 -10.43
C PHE A 21 28.57 -1.49 -11.16
N VAL A 22 28.88 -0.63 -12.14
CA VAL A 22 27.88 0.09 -12.94
C VAL A 22 27.01 -0.88 -13.74
N VAL A 23 27.62 -1.88 -14.39
CA VAL A 23 26.87 -2.88 -15.19
C VAL A 23 25.92 -3.69 -14.32
N ILE A 24 26.35 -4.12 -13.12
CA ILE A 24 25.50 -4.86 -12.18
C ILE A 24 24.33 -3.99 -11.71
N TYR A 25 24.59 -2.71 -11.42
CA TYR A 25 23.56 -1.79 -10.95
C TYR A 25 22.47 -1.58 -12.01
N GLU A 26 22.84 -1.34 -13.28
CA GLU A 26 21.88 -1.19 -14.38
C GLU A 26 21.05 -2.47 -14.62
N TYR A 27 21.70 -3.64 -14.56
CA TYR A 27 21.03 -4.92 -14.72
C TYR A 27 19.95 -5.14 -13.65
N ASN A 28 20.27 -4.83 -12.39
CA ASN A 28 19.32 -4.98 -11.29
C ASN A 28 18.13 -4.01 -11.40
N ASN A 29 18.37 -2.75 -11.78
CA ASN A 29 17.29 -1.78 -11.97
C ASN A 29 16.34 -2.19 -13.10
N LYS A 30 16.88 -2.66 -14.23
CA LYS A 30 16.05 -3.11 -15.36
C LYS A 30 15.16 -4.30 -14.99
N ASN A 31 15.66 -5.22 -14.18
CA ASN A 31 14.86 -6.37 -13.73
C ASN A 31 13.74 -5.95 -12.76
N ASN A 32 13.99 -5.00 -11.87
CA ASN A 32 12.96 -4.46 -10.98
C ASN A 32 11.83 -3.79 -11.78
N ASP A 33 12.17 -2.99 -12.79
CA ASP A 33 11.17 -2.37 -13.68
C ASP A 33 10.35 -3.42 -14.45
N ILE A 34 10.94 -4.54 -14.88
CA ILE A 34 10.22 -5.59 -15.61
C ILE A 34 9.25 -6.37 -14.69
N ILE A 35 9.61 -6.57 -13.43
CA ILE A 35 8.77 -7.28 -12.45
C ILE A 35 7.55 -6.45 -12.05
N ASP A 36 7.73 -5.14 -11.86
CA ASP A 36 6.65 -4.21 -11.52
C ASP A 36 5.79 -3.82 -12.72
N ASN A 37 6.37 -3.71 -13.92
CA ASN A 37 5.63 -3.36 -15.14
C ASN A 37 5.01 -4.55 -15.87
N ASN A 38 5.06 -5.76 -15.31
CA ASN A 38 4.25 -6.86 -15.84
C ASN A 38 2.76 -6.48 -15.68
N PRO A 39 2.01 -6.25 -16.78
CA PRO A 39 0.64 -5.76 -16.69
C PRO A 39 -0.25 -6.72 -15.88
N LYS A 40 0.06 -8.02 -15.85
CA LYS A 40 -0.64 -8.98 -15.00
C LYS A 40 -0.47 -8.69 -13.51
N ASN A 41 0.73 -8.31 -13.05
CA ASN A 41 0.99 -8.02 -11.64
C ASN A 41 0.36 -6.68 -11.21
N VAL A 42 0.37 -5.67 -12.09
CA VAL A 42 -0.32 -4.39 -11.89
C VAL A 42 -1.84 -4.59 -11.79
N ILE A 43 -2.42 -5.41 -12.68
CA ILE A 43 -3.86 -5.72 -12.70
C ILE A 43 -4.26 -6.58 -11.48
N LEU A 44 -3.41 -7.50 -11.02
CA LEU A 44 -3.67 -8.33 -9.85
C LEU A 44 -3.65 -7.52 -8.53
N LYS A 45 -2.69 -6.59 -8.37
CA LYS A 45 -2.66 -5.65 -7.24
C LYS A 45 -3.87 -4.71 -7.24
N GLN A 46 -4.32 -4.25 -8.40
CA GLN A 46 -5.52 -3.41 -8.52
C GLN A 46 -6.83 -4.17 -8.24
N ARG A 47 -6.86 -5.50 -8.38
CA ARG A 47 -8.06 -6.32 -8.20
C ARG A 47 -8.17 -7.01 -6.85
N SER A 48 -7.08 -7.13 -6.10
CA SER A 48 -7.13 -7.78 -4.79
C SER A 48 -7.81 -6.87 -3.78
N LYS A 49 -9.08 -7.16 -3.48
CA LYS A 49 -9.76 -6.56 -2.33
C LYS A 49 -9.05 -7.02 -1.05
N PHE A 50 -8.79 -6.09 -0.12
CA PHE A 50 -8.19 -6.42 1.17
C PHE A 50 -9.28 -6.84 2.16
N ASN A 51 -8.98 -7.83 3.00
CA ASN A 51 -9.93 -8.29 4.02
C ASN A 51 -9.86 -7.33 5.21
N ILE A 52 -11.01 -6.84 5.65
CA ILE A 52 -11.14 -6.08 6.89
C ILE A 52 -12.24 -6.71 7.74
N ASP A 53 -12.09 -6.56 9.06
CA ASP A 53 -13.14 -6.94 9.99
C ASP A 53 -14.34 -5.99 9.88
N PRO A 54 -15.55 -6.46 10.21
CA PRO A 54 -16.68 -5.58 10.45
C PRO A 54 -16.31 -4.47 11.43
N PHE A 55 -16.75 -3.24 11.17
CA PHE A 55 -16.40 -2.10 12.00
C PHE A 55 -17.62 -1.26 12.36
N PHE A 56 -17.47 -0.56 13.47
CA PHE A 56 -18.48 0.29 14.07
C PHE A 56 -17.85 1.65 14.34
N ILE A 57 -18.58 2.71 13.99
CA ILE A 57 -18.23 4.09 14.26
C ILE A 57 -19.38 4.76 15.02
N ASP A 58 -19.06 5.48 16.09
CA ASP A 58 -19.93 6.36 16.84
C ASP A 58 -19.15 7.62 17.24
N ASP A 59 -19.52 8.78 16.67
CA ASP A 59 -18.83 10.05 16.96
C ASP A 59 -19.07 10.56 18.39
N LEU A 60 -19.98 9.96 19.16
CA LEU A 60 -20.12 10.22 20.60
C LEU A 60 -19.19 9.36 21.46
N ASP A 61 -18.60 8.30 20.91
CA ASP A 61 -17.66 7.43 21.62
C ASP A 61 -16.21 7.82 21.30
N PRO A 62 -15.40 8.25 22.30
CA PRO A 62 -14.00 8.62 22.07
C PRO A 62 -13.13 7.46 21.57
N ASN A 63 -13.56 6.21 21.74
CA ASN A 63 -12.82 5.02 21.34
C ASN A 63 -13.26 4.43 20.00
N TYR A 64 -14.35 4.92 19.41
CA TYR A 64 -14.92 4.38 18.18
C TYR A 64 -15.41 5.49 17.24
N ASN A 65 -14.77 6.66 17.21
CA ASN A 65 -15.13 7.75 16.30
C ASN A 65 -14.32 7.74 14.98
N TRP A 66 -14.65 8.64 14.06
CA TRP A 66 -13.94 8.77 12.78
C TRP A 66 -12.46 9.11 12.94
N GLU A 67 -12.09 10.01 13.86
CA GLU A 67 -10.69 10.43 14.02
C GLU A 67 -9.79 9.26 14.38
N LYS A 68 -10.24 8.41 15.31
CA LYS A 68 -9.53 7.19 15.66
C LYS A 68 -9.55 6.17 14.52
N PHE A 69 -10.71 5.98 13.87
CA PHE A 69 -10.83 5.03 12.76
C PHE A 69 -9.87 5.35 11.62
N VAL A 70 -9.77 6.62 11.18
CA VAL A 70 -8.86 7.02 10.09
C VAL A 70 -7.40 7.01 10.51
N TYR A 71 -7.11 7.29 11.78
CA TYR A 71 -5.76 7.18 12.33
C TYR A 71 -5.26 5.73 12.32
N GLU A 72 -6.11 4.78 12.70
CA GLU A 72 -5.81 3.34 12.71
C GLU A 72 -5.90 2.70 11.32
N ASN A 73 -6.60 3.35 10.37
CA ASN A 73 -6.80 2.86 9.00
C ASN A 73 -6.34 3.89 7.95
N PRO A 74 -5.02 4.05 7.73
CA PRO A 74 -4.46 5.04 6.79
C PRO A 74 -4.89 4.85 5.32
N TRP A 75 -5.51 3.72 5.00
CA TRP A 75 -6.05 3.42 3.66
C TRP A 75 -7.40 4.11 3.40
N VAL A 76 -8.06 4.62 4.45
CA VAL A 76 -9.26 5.46 4.33
C VAL A 76 -8.81 6.87 3.96
N ASN A 77 -9.30 7.37 2.82
CA ASN A 77 -8.95 8.70 2.31
C ASN A 77 -10.10 9.69 2.55
N GLY A 78 -9.81 10.99 2.47
CA GLY A 78 -10.78 12.09 2.63
C GLY A 78 -10.92 12.60 4.06
N SER A 79 -11.71 13.66 4.25
CA SER A 79 -11.90 14.37 5.52
C SER A 79 -13.31 14.21 6.12
N GLY A 80 -14.20 13.52 5.41
CA GLY A 80 -15.59 13.31 5.81
C GLY A 80 -16.47 14.53 5.61
N THR A 81 -16.04 15.51 4.81
CA THR A 81 -16.85 16.66 4.39
C THR A 81 -17.66 16.31 3.13
N LYS A 82 -18.63 17.15 2.76
CA LYS A 82 -19.46 16.89 1.58
C LYS A 82 -18.62 16.90 0.29
N GLU A 83 -17.66 17.80 0.22
CA GLU A 83 -16.75 17.99 -0.91
C GLU A 83 -15.61 16.96 -0.90
N ASP A 84 -15.27 16.42 0.27
CA ASP A 84 -14.20 15.45 0.47
C ASP A 84 -14.63 14.36 1.47
N PRO A 85 -15.53 13.44 1.07
CA PRO A 85 -16.07 12.40 1.92
C PRO A 85 -15.01 11.34 2.25
N TYR A 86 -15.19 10.61 3.35
CA TYR A 86 -14.36 9.43 3.63
C TYR A 86 -14.59 8.35 2.58
N ILE A 87 -13.52 7.79 2.03
CA ILE A 87 -13.58 6.78 0.97
C ILE A 87 -13.12 5.43 1.51
N ILE A 88 -14.07 4.49 1.58
CA ILE A 88 -13.83 3.07 1.87
C ILE A 88 -14.00 2.33 0.56
N LYS A 89 -12.90 1.77 0.02
CA LYS A 89 -12.92 1.12 -1.29
C LYS A 89 -12.17 -0.19 -1.34
N ASN A 90 -12.59 -1.09 -2.24
CA ASN A 90 -11.92 -2.37 -2.51
C ASN A 90 -11.74 -3.26 -1.26
N ALA A 91 -12.72 -3.29 -0.36
CA ALA A 91 -12.66 -4.10 0.86
C ALA A 91 -13.53 -5.37 0.77
N LYS A 92 -13.09 -6.44 1.43
CA LYS A 92 -13.86 -7.66 1.70
C LYS A 92 -14.16 -7.75 3.19
N ILE A 93 -15.44 -7.74 3.55
CA ILE A 93 -15.90 -7.71 4.94
C ILE A 93 -16.67 -8.99 5.21
N ASN A 94 -16.10 -9.88 6.02
CA ASN A 94 -16.78 -11.08 6.46
C ASN A 94 -17.60 -10.78 7.72
N CYS A 95 -18.92 -10.70 7.56
CA CYS A 95 -19.85 -10.34 8.61
C CYS A 95 -20.24 -11.52 9.51
N ILE A 96 -19.63 -12.70 9.37
CA ILE A 96 -20.08 -13.93 10.08
C ILE A 96 -20.16 -13.80 11.61
N ARG A 97 -19.28 -13.00 12.23
CA ARG A 97 -19.26 -12.78 13.68
C ARG A 97 -19.88 -11.45 14.10
N SER A 98 -20.48 -10.71 13.16
CA SER A 98 -21.10 -9.43 13.45
C SER A 98 -22.57 -9.44 13.07
N ILE A 99 -23.40 -8.84 13.90
CA ILE A 99 -24.81 -8.58 13.58
C ILE A 99 -24.90 -7.56 12.44
N LEU A 100 -23.92 -6.64 12.36
CA LEU A 100 -23.87 -5.55 11.37
C LEU A 100 -22.49 -5.51 10.71
N GLY A 101 -22.43 -5.49 9.38
CA GLY A 101 -21.15 -5.46 8.66
C GLY A 101 -20.40 -4.14 8.81
N ILE A 102 -21.12 -3.03 8.59
CA ILE A 102 -20.63 -1.67 8.79
C ILE A 102 -21.71 -0.93 9.58
N SER A 103 -21.31 -0.24 10.65
CA SER A 103 -22.23 0.55 11.48
C SER A 103 -21.67 1.94 11.69
N ILE A 104 -22.48 2.96 11.45
CA ILE A 104 -22.10 4.36 11.64
C ILE A 104 -23.25 5.05 12.40
N PHE A 105 -22.95 5.53 13.59
CA PHE A 105 -23.90 6.17 14.50
C PHE A 105 -23.44 7.58 14.86
N ASN A 106 -24.42 8.44 15.15
CA ASN A 106 -24.23 9.82 15.61
C ASN A 106 -23.26 10.66 14.79
N SER A 107 -23.04 10.30 13.51
CA SER A 107 -22.06 10.94 12.66
C SER A 107 -22.73 11.86 11.64
N GLN A 108 -22.13 13.03 11.43
CA GLN A 108 -22.49 13.96 10.35
C GLN A 108 -21.50 13.90 9.17
N LYS A 109 -20.55 12.96 9.20
CA LYS A 109 -19.52 12.82 8.17
C LYS A 109 -20.09 12.17 6.91
N TYR A 110 -19.63 12.63 5.76
CA TYR A 110 -19.97 12.05 4.47
C TYR A 110 -19.03 10.88 4.17
N VAL A 111 -19.58 9.77 3.69
CA VAL A 111 -18.83 8.54 3.45
C VAL A 111 -19.26 7.94 2.12
N ILE A 112 -18.28 7.51 1.33
CA ILE A 112 -18.46 6.73 0.11
C ILE A 112 -17.92 5.32 0.36
N ILE A 113 -18.78 4.33 0.21
CA ILE A 113 -18.42 2.91 0.24
C ILE A 113 -18.58 2.39 -1.19
N GLN A 114 -17.48 2.02 -1.84
CA GLN A 114 -17.49 1.60 -3.24
C GLN A 114 -16.61 0.38 -3.48
N ASP A 115 -16.99 -0.48 -4.43
CA ASP A 115 -16.24 -1.68 -4.80
C ASP A 115 -15.96 -2.66 -3.64
N CYS A 116 -16.76 -2.58 -2.58
CA CYS A 116 -16.68 -3.48 -1.42
C CYS A 116 -17.51 -4.75 -1.63
N GLU A 117 -17.13 -5.82 -0.95
CA GLU A 117 -17.87 -7.09 -0.90
C GLU A 117 -18.16 -7.41 0.57
N LEU A 118 -19.44 -7.35 0.93
CA LEU A 118 -19.95 -7.75 2.23
C LEU A 118 -20.53 -9.16 2.07
N TYR A 119 -20.04 -10.10 2.87
CA TYR A 119 -20.45 -11.50 2.76
C TYR A 119 -20.49 -12.16 4.13
N THR A 120 -21.23 -13.26 4.23
CA THR A 120 -21.22 -14.16 5.38
C THR A 120 -20.79 -15.53 4.89
N ALA A 121 -19.57 -15.95 5.23
CA ALA A 121 -19.10 -17.29 4.90
C ALA A 121 -18.36 -17.91 6.09
N LYS A 122 -18.67 -19.19 6.35
CA LYS A 122 -17.87 -20.07 7.20
C LYS A 122 -16.72 -20.59 6.35
N PHE A 123 -15.48 -20.42 6.81
CA PHE A 123 -14.32 -21.15 6.30
C PHE A 123 -14.30 -22.55 6.89
#